data_AF-A0A849I474-F1
#
_entry.id   AF-A0A849I474-F1
#
_cell.length_a   1.000
_cell.length_b   1.000
_cell.length_c   1.000
_cell.angle_alpha   90.00
_cell.angle_beta   90.00
_cell.angle_gamma   90.00
#
_symmetry.space_group_name_H-M   'P 1'
#
loop_
_entity.id
_entity.type
_entity.pdbx_description
1 polymer ?
#
loop_
_entity_poly.entity_id
_entity_poly.type
_entity_poly.pdbx_seq_one_letter_code
_entity_poly.pdbx_strand_id
1 'polypeptide(L)' 'MAALAVAAGVATSATAMSPQEEATFRQYCTNDYMRFCSMFDPNTPQVEQCFQQRLKELSPRCQSAIASFSKKNPEGRRR' A
#
# COMPACT_ATOMS: atom_id res chain seq x y z
N MET A 1 -15.96 -48.75 10.07
CA MET A 1 -17.13 -47.87 10.32
C MET A 1 -16.64 -46.74 11.21
N ALA A 2 -16.54 -45.46 10.84
CA ALA A 2 -17.06 -44.71 9.72
C ALA A 2 -16.04 -43.62 9.31
N ALA A 3 -15.93 -43.40 8.00
CA ALA A 3 -15.21 -42.29 7.38
C ALA A 3 -16.18 -41.12 7.18
N LEU A 4 -15.76 -39.89 7.50
CA LEU A 4 -16.36 -38.60 7.09
C LEU A 4 -15.32 -37.51 7.46
N ALA A 5 -15.03 -36.46 6.71
CA ALA A 5 -15.39 -36.03 5.36
C ALA A 5 -14.35 -34.96 4.96
N VAL A 6 -14.02 -34.92 3.67
CA VAL A 6 -13.21 -33.88 3.03
C VAL A 6 -14.00 -32.56 3.00
N ALA A 7 -13.39 -31.46 3.43
CA ALA A 7 -13.83 -30.11 3.05
C ALA A 7 -12.65 -29.39 2.40
N ALA A 8 -12.68 -29.39 1.07
CA ALA A 8 -11.80 -28.62 0.21
C ALA A 8 -12.02 -27.11 0.42
N GLY A 9 -10.95 -26.36 0.15
CA GLY A 9 -10.78 -24.99 0.60
C GLY A 9 -11.68 -23.93 -0.03
N VAL A 10 -11.68 -22.79 0.65
CA VAL A 10 -11.93 -21.47 0.07
C VAL A 10 -10.91 -20.53 0.70
N ALA A 11 -9.73 -20.43 0.09
CA ALA A 11 -8.84 -19.31 0.34
C ALA A 11 -9.48 -18.10 -0.33
N THR A 12 -10.23 -17.32 0.45
CA THR A 12 -10.72 -16.01 0.02
C THR A 12 -9.51 -15.11 -0.17
N SER A 13 -9.00 -15.02 -1.39
CA SER A 13 -8.00 -14.03 -1.78
C SER A 13 -8.66 -12.64 -1.78
N ALA A 14 -8.86 -12.10 -0.58
CA ALA A 14 -8.89 -10.65 -0.44
C ALA A 14 -7.51 -10.17 -0.89
N THR A 15 -7.42 -9.51 -2.04
CA THR A 15 -6.23 -8.75 -2.44
C THR A 15 -6.13 -7.51 -1.55
N ALA A 16 -6.00 -7.72 -0.23
CA ALA A 16 -5.34 -6.76 0.62
C ALA A 16 -3.90 -6.66 0.10
N MET A 17 -3.41 -5.43 -0.05
CA MET A 17 -2.01 -5.15 -0.37
C MET A 17 -1.14 -6.16 0.37
N SER A 18 -0.24 -6.86 -0.34
CA SER A 18 0.63 -7.76 0.40
C SER A 18 1.39 -6.92 1.43
N PRO A 19 1.54 -7.35 2.69
CA PRO A 19 2.26 -6.59 3.70
C PRO A 19 3.67 -6.19 3.23
N GLN A 20 4.24 -6.99 2.33
CA GLN A 20 5.53 -6.73 1.68
C GLN A 20 5.51 -5.52 0.75
N GLU A 21 4.42 -5.30 0.01
CA GLU A 21 4.27 -4.13 -0.84
C GLU A 21 4.19 -2.88 0.04
N GLU A 22 3.30 -2.85 1.03
CA GLU A 22 3.22 -1.69 1.91
C GLU A 22 4.55 -1.40 2.64
N ALA A 23 5.25 -2.45 3.10
CA ALA A 23 6.58 -2.32 3.68
C ALA A 23 7.59 -1.73 2.68
N THR A 24 7.53 -2.15 1.41
CA THR A 24 8.40 -1.64 0.34
C THR A 24 8.14 -0.15 0.07
N PHE A 25 6.86 0.24 -0.02
CA PHE A 25 6.47 1.65 -0.17
C PHE A 25 6.97 2.48 1.01
N ARG A 26 6.69 2.03 2.24
CA ARG A 26 7.17 2.67 3.46
C ARG A 26 8.69 2.78 3.43
N GLN A 27 9.42 1.74 3.06
CA GLN A 27 10.88 1.75 3.01
C GLN A 27 11.45 2.83 2.08
N TYR A 28 10.86 3.01 0.88
CA TYR A 28 11.34 4.02 -0.07
C TYR A 28 10.85 5.43 0.25
N CYS A 29 9.68 5.58 0.84
CA CYS A 29 9.03 6.88 1.05
C CYS A 29 9.12 7.40 2.49
N THR A 30 9.66 6.65 3.46
CA THR A 30 9.72 7.09 4.88
C THR A 30 10.50 8.39 5.05
N ASN A 31 11.65 8.56 4.38
CA ASN A 31 12.44 9.79 4.53
C ASN A 31 11.71 11.02 3.97
N ASP A 32 11.08 10.86 2.80
CA ASP A 32 10.28 11.90 2.17
C ASP A 32 9.00 12.21 2.98
N TYR A 33 8.34 11.19 3.52
CA TYR A 33 7.21 11.33 4.43
C TYR A 33 7.61 12.17 5.65
N MET A 34 8.72 11.84 6.31
CA MET A 34 9.17 12.57 7.50
C MET A 34 9.45 14.05 7.20
N ARG A 35 9.95 14.37 6.00
CA ARG A 35 10.24 15.75 5.56
C ARG A 35 9.01 16.55 5.16
N PHE A 36 8.07 15.93 4.44
CA PHE A 36 7.00 16.67 3.76
C PHE A 36 5.59 16.37 4.28
N CYS A 37 5.37 15.16 4.81
CA CYS A 37 4.03 14.63 5.10
C CYS A 37 3.86 14.13 6.55
N SER A 38 4.83 14.38 7.43
CA SER A 38 4.85 13.92 8.84
C SER A 38 3.71 14.49 9.70
N MET A 39 3.02 15.52 9.20
CA MET A 39 1.82 16.07 9.84
C MET A 39 0.56 15.20 9.67
N PHE A 40 0.61 14.19 8.78
CA PHE A 40 -0.52 13.30 8.51
C PHE A 40 -0.22 11.90 9.05
N ASP A 41 -1.22 11.23 9.61
CA ASP A 41 -1.06 9.86 10.07
C ASP A 41 -0.71 8.92 8.91
N PRO A 42 0.29 8.03 9.08
CA PRO A 42 0.81 7.18 8.00
C PRO A 42 -0.20 6.14 7.50
N ASN A 43 -1.30 5.93 8.22
CA ASN A 43 -2.38 4.99 7.88
C ASN A 43 -3.61 5.71 7.32
N THR A 44 -3.46 6.96 6.87
CA THR A 44 -4.57 7.79 6.39
C THR A 44 -4.38 8.21 4.92
N PRO A 45 -5.46 8.38 4.15
CA PRO A 45 -5.38 8.77 2.74
C PRO A 45 -4.77 10.16 2.52
N GLN A 46 -4.71 10.99 3.57
CA GLN A 46 -4.07 12.31 3.53
C GLN A 46 -2.58 12.21 3.15
N VAL A 47 -1.91 11.12 3.52
CA VAL A 47 -0.51 10.88 3.14
C VAL A 47 -0.36 10.70 1.64
N GLU A 48 -1.27 9.96 1.00
CA GLU A 48 -1.26 9.80 -0.45
C GLU A 48 -1.47 11.15 -1.16
N GLN A 49 -2.39 11.96 -0.67
CA GLN A 49 -2.62 13.30 -1.21
C GLN A 49 -1.40 14.20 -1.04
N CYS A 50 -0.75 14.17 0.13
CA CYS A 50 0.48 14.91 0.37
C CYS A 50 1.58 14.50 -0.61
N PHE A 51 1.78 13.19 -0.81
CA PHE A 51 2.74 12.70 -1.80
C PHE A 51 2.42 13.14 -3.22
N GLN A 52 1.14 13.13 -3.63
CA GLN A 52 0.75 13.61 -4.96
C GLN A 52 1.03 15.10 -5.16
N GLN A 53 0.80 15.93 -4.14
CA GLN A 53 1.09 17.36 -4.20
C GLN A 53 2.59 17.65 -4.24
N ARG A 54 3.37 16.85 -3.51
CA ARG A 54 4.82 16.99 -3.37
C ARG A 54 5.62 16.12 -4.32
N LEU A 55 4.98 15.45 -5.29
CA LEU A 55 5.59 14.38 -6.09
C LEU A 55 6.94 14.78 -6.72
N LYS A 56 7.05 16.04 -7.16
CA LYS A 56 8.26 16.60 -7.78
C LYS A 56 9.40 16.88 -6.78
N GLU A 57 9.07 17.03 -5.51
CA GLU A 57 10.00 17.31 -4.40
C GLU A 57 10.49 16.03 -3.70
N LEU A 58 9.79 14.91 -3.90
CA LEU A 58 10.17 13.61 -3.34
C LEU A 58 11.42 13.05 -4.03
N SER A 59 12.10 12.13 -3.34
CA SER A 59 13.19 11.37 -3.93
C SER A 59 12.74 10.55 -5.16
N PRO A 60 13.61 10.34 -6.18
CA PRO A 60 13.28 9.53 -7.36
C PRO A 60 12.84 8.10 -7.04
N ARG A 61 13.36 7.54 -5.92
CA ARG A 61 12.99 6.22 -5.42
C ARG A 61 11.55 6.21 -4.91
N CYS A 62 11.15 7.21 -4.12
CA CYS A 62 9.77 7.30 -3.65
C CYS A 62 8.78 7.59 -4.79
N GLN A 63 9.13 8.44 -5.75
CA GLN A 63 8.31 8.68 -6.95
C GLN A 63 8.03 7.38 -7.73
N SER A 64 9.07 6.57 -7.94
CA SER A 64 8.95 5.28 -8.63
C SER A 64 8.10 4.27 -7.84
N ALA A 65 8.22 4.28 -6.51
CA ALA A 65 7.35 3.50 -5.64
C ALA A 65 5.89 3.95 -5.80
N ILE A 66 5.57 5.23 -5.64
CA ILE A 66 4.20 5.75 -5.79
C ILE A 66 3.60 5.36 -7.15
N ALA A 67 4.34 5.52 -8.24
CA ALA A 67 3.88 5.14 -9.58
C ALA A 67 3.58 3.64 -9.72
N SER A 68 4.34 2.79 -9.01
CA SER A 68 4.10 1.34 -8.97
C SER A 68 2.88 0.98 -8.13
N PHE A 69 2.65 1.72 -7.04
CA PHE A 69 1.52 1.52 -6.12
C PHE A 69 0.20 1.97 -6.73
N SER A 70 0.16 3.14 -7.38
CA SER A 70 -1.05 3.66 -8.05
C SER A 70 -1.54 2.76 -9.18
N LYS A 71 -0.66 1.98 -9.81
CA LYS A 71 -1.02 1.01 -10.85
C LYS A 71 -1.56 -0.30 -10.28
N LYS A 72 -1.13 -0.69 -9.08
CA LYS A 72 -1.49 -1.97 -8.45
C LYS A 72 -2.74 -1.91 -7.60
N ASN A 73 -3.16 -0.74 -7.13
CA ASN A 73 -4.28 -0.61 -6.22
C ASN A 73 -5.45 0.20 -6.82
N PRO A 74 -6.24 -0.37 -7.76
CA PRO A 74 -7.49 0.24 -8.20
C PRO A 74 -8.61 0.15 -7.15
N GLU A 75 -8.45 -0.69 -6.13
CA GLU A 75 -9.47 -0.96 -5.09
C GLU A 75 -9.39 0.03 -3.90
N GLY A 76 -8.20 0.55 -3.57
CA GLY A 76 -8.04 1.62 -2.57
C GLY A 76 -8.73 2.94 -2.94
N ARG A 77 -9.14 3.11 -4.22
CA ARG A 77 -9.93 4.25 -4.71
C ARG A 77 -11.44 4.04 -4.57
N ARG A 78 -11.90 2.84 -4.17
CA ARG A 78 -13.32 2.44 -4.12
C ARG A 78 -13.87 2.17 -2.72
N ARG A 79 -13.12 2.47 -1.66
CA ARG A 79 -13.59 2.42 -0.27
C ARG A 79 -13.83 3.83 0.25
#